data_AF-A0A956DP86-F1
#
_entry.id   AF-A0A956DP86-F1
#
_cell.length_a   1.000
_cell.length_b   1.000
_cell.length_c   1.000
_cell.angle_alpha   90.00
_cell.angle_beta   90.00
_cell.angle_gamma   90.00
#
_symmetry.space_group_name_H-M   'P 1'
#
loop_
_entity.id
_entity.type
_entity.pdbx_description
1 polymer ?
#
loop_
_entity_poly.entity_id
_entity_poly.type
_entity_poly.pdbx_seq_one_letter_code
_entity_poly.pdbx_strand_id
1 'polypeptide(L)'
;MPSTADQKGFIGGLFDFSFENLIATRVIKVLYGVVLVLLALWALIGLGISFLGLIKGQILAFLVALIVVPIGLVVGVIMMRLYFEMIILYFRTFEVLQQIRDNTSK
;
A
#
# COMPACT_ATOMS: atom_id res chain seq x y z
N MET A 1 11.97 -39.02 -1.56
CA MET A 1 11.78 -37.89 -0.63
C MET A 1 11.94 -36.59 -1.39
N PRO A 2 10.89 -35.76 -1.48
CA PRO A 2 11.04 -34.32 -1.47
C PRO A 2 10.27 -33.73 -0.27
N SER A 3 10.94 -32.87 0.50
CA SER A 3 10.35 -32.13 1.62
C SER A 3 9.26 -31.20 1.09
N THR A 4 8.02 -31.40 1.55
CA THR A 4 6.82 -30.63 1.19
C THR A 4 6.83 -29.18 1.71
N ALA A 5 7.92 -28.73 2.34
CA ALA A 5 8.04 -27.38 2.88
C ALA A 5 8.29 -26.29 1.81
N ASP A 6 8.73 -26.66 0.60
CA ASP A 6 9.17 -25.71 -0.45
C ASP A 6 8.03 -25.25 -1.40
N GLN A 7 6.77 -25.60 -1.11
CA GLN A 7 5.60 -25.27 -1.96
C GLN A 7 4.67 -24.21 -1.40
N LYS A 8 5.03 -23.49 -0.32
CA LYS A 8 4.24 -22.31 0.09
C LYS A 8 4.53 -21.15 -0.87
N GLY A 9 3.85 -21.14 -2.02
CA GLY A 9 3.87 -20.01 -2.96
C GLY A 9 3.42 -18.70 -2.30
N PHE A 10 3.61 -17.56 -3.00
CA PHE A 10 3.32 -16.21 -2.47
C PHE A 10 1.96 -16.09 -1.78
N ILE A 11 0.93 -16.77 -2.31
CA ILE A 11 -0.42 -16.81 -1.72
C ILE A 11 -0.47 -17.64 -0.44
N GLY A 12 0.22 -18.79 -0.39
CA GLY A 12 0.32 -19.61 0.83
C GLY A 12 1.07 -18.92 1.96
N GLY A 13 2.02 -18.04 1.64
CA GLY A 13 2.71 -17.17 2.61
C GLY A 13 1.87 -15.96 3.07
N LEU A 14 0.95 -15.45 2.25
CA LEU A 14 0.03 -14.36 2.65
C LEU A 14 -0.97 -14.79 3.72
N PHE A 15 -1.37 -16.06 3.74
CA PHE A 15 -2.25 -16.63 4.76
C PHE A 15 -1.49 -17.37 5.87
N ASP A 16 -0.17 -17.16 5.97
CA ASP A 16 0.63 -17.71 7.08
C ASP A 16 0.50 -16.81 8.32
N PHE A 17 -0.55 -17.03 9.10
CA PHE A 17 -0.83 -16.31 10.35
C PHE A 17 0.22 -16.52 11.45
N SER A 18 1.19 -17.41 11.24
CA SER A 18 2.28 -17.68 12.20
C SER A 18 3.39 -16.63 12.17
N PHE A 19 3.48 -15.79 11.13
CA PHE A 19 4.50 -14.73 10.95
C PHE A 19 5.98 -15.16 11.18
N GLU A 20 6.28 -16.47 11.18
CA GLU A 20 7.65 -16.99 11.44
C GLU A 20 8.66 -16.57 10.38
N ASN A 21 8.20 -16.29 9.15
CA ASN A 21 8.99 -15.66 8.11
C ASN A 21 8.43 -14.26 7.83
N LEU A 22 9.25 -13.23 8.04
CA LEU A 22 8.89 -11.83 7.78
C LEU A 22 8.78 -11.57 6.26
N ILE A 23 7.68 -12.00 5.64
CA ILE A 23 7.34 -11.70 4.24
C ILE A 23 6.89 -10.23 4.09
N ALA A 24 6.80 -9.49 5.20
CA ALA A 24 6.29 -8.11 5.31
C ALA A 24 6.83 -7.20 4.19
N THR A 25 8.14 -7.19 3.94
CA THR A 25 8.78 -6.33 2.94
C THR A 25 8.32 -6.62 1.50
N ARG A 26 7.94 -7.87 1.20
CA ARG A 26 7.39 -8.28 -0.10
C ARG A 26 5.90 -7.95 -0.22
N VAL A 27 5.13 -8.18 0.85
CA VAL A 27 3.69 -7.87 0.87
C VAL A 27 3.43 -6.37 0.74
N ILE A 28 4.22 -5.54 1.43
CA ILE A 28 4.04 -4.09 1.42
C ILE A 28 4.16 -3.50 0.00
N LYS A 29 5.05 -4.05 -0.84
CA LYS A 29 5.19 -3.59 -2.24
C LYS A 29 3.91 -3.83 -3.05
N VAL A 30 3.29 -5.00 -2.88
CA VAL A 30 2.02 -5.34 -3.54
C VAL A 30 0.89 -4.46 -2.99
N LEU A 31 0.85 -4.28 -1.67
CA LEU A 31 -0.15 -3.46 -1.00
C LEU A 31 -0.06 -1.99 -1.44
N TYR A 32 1.14 -1.45 -1.62
CA TYR A 32 1.32 -0.10 -2.18
C TYR A 32 0.75 0.01 -3.60
N GLY A 33 1.02 -0.98 -4.45
CA GLY A 33 0.42 -1.04 -5.79
C GLY A 33 -1.11 -1.04 -5.75
N VAL A 34 -1.71 -1.83 -4.85
CA VAL A 34 -3.17 -1.84 -4.64
C VAL A 34 -3.68 -0.47 -4.19
N VAL A 35 -3.00 0.18 -3.23
CA VAL A 35 -3.39 1.51 -2.75
C VAL A 35 -3.30 2.56 -3.85
N LEU A 36 -2.29 2.52 -4.72
CA LEU A 36 -2.21 3.42 -5.88
C LEU A 36 -3.39 3.23 -6.84
N VAL A 37 -3.77 1.98 -7.11
CA VAL A 37 -4.95 1.68 -7.94
C VAL A 37 -6.21 2.20 -7.29
N LEU A 38 -6.38 2.01 -5.98
CA LEU A 38 -7.53 2.54 -5.24
C LEU A 38 -7.60 4.06 -5.25
N LEU A 39 -6.46 4.76 -5.11
CA LEU A 39 -6.39 6.21 -5.20
C LEU A 39 -6.74 6.71 -6.62
N ALA A 40 -6.27 6.02 -7.66
CA ALA A 40 -6.63 6.34 -9.03
C ALA A 40 -8.14 6.13 -9.29
N LEU A 41 -8.70 5.01 -8.81
CA LEU A 41 -10.13 4.74 -8.89
C LEU A 41 -10.95 5.79 -8.12
N TRP A 42 -10.51 6.16 -6.92
CA TRP A 42 -11.14 7.21 -6.13
C TRP A 42 -11.19 8.55 -6.90
N ALA A 43 -10.09 8.93 -7.56
CA ALA A 43 -10.04 10.15 -8.37
C ALA A 43 -10.97 10.07 -9.59
N LEU A 44 -10.98 8.94 -10.30
CA LEU A 44 -11.88 8.73 -11.44
C LEU A 44 -13.36 8.78 -11.03
N ILE A 45 -13.72 8.11 -9.93
CA ILE A 45 -15.08 8.12 -9.39
C ILE A 45 -15.46 9.52 -8.94
N GLY A 46 -14.58 10.22 -8.23
CA GLY A 46 -14.81 11.59 -7.76
C GLY A 46 -15.11 12.54 -8.92
N LEU A 47 -14.27 12.54 -9.96
CA LEU A 47 -14.50 13.35 -11.16
C LEU A 47 -15.76 12.92 -11.92
N GLY A 48 -16.03 11.62 -12.03
CA GLY A 48 -17.23 11.09 -12.68
C GLY A 48 -18.53 11.54 -12.00
N ILE A 49 -18.58 11.47 -10.67
CA ILE A 49 -19.73 11.95 -9.87
C ILE A 49 -19.90 13.45 -10.06
N SER A 50 -18.81 14.23 -9.98
CA SER A 50 -18.85 15.68 -10.17
C SER A 50 -19.32 16.06 -11.58
N PHE A 51 -18.95 15.28 -12.60
CA PHE A 51 -19.43 15.49 -13.97
C PHE A 51 -20.93 15.22 -14.10
N LEU A 52 -21.47 14.19 -13.45
CA LEU A 52 -22.92 13.96 -13.39
C LEU A 52 -23.65 15.09 -12.64
N GLY A 53 -23.02 15.68 -11.62
CA GLY A 53 -23.52 16.87 -10.92
C GLY A 53 -23.61 18.09 -11.83
N LEU A 54 -22.68 18.26 -12.78
CA LEU A 54 -22.68 19.34 -13.75
C LEU A 54 -23.97 19.35 -14.60
N ILE A 55 -24.42 18.18 -15.05
CA ILE A 55 -25.67 18.02 -15.82
C ILE A 55 -26.90 18.46 -15.00
N LYS A 56 -26.83 18.34 -13.68
CA LYS A 56 -27.87 18.78 -12.73
C LYS A 56 -27.75 20.25 -12.32
N GLY A 57 -26.87 21.03 -12.96
CA GLY A 57 -26.65 22.44 -12.68
C GLY A 57 -25.64 22.74 -11.56
N GLN A 58 -24.95 21.73 -11.00
CA GLN A 58 -23.97 21.91 -9.92
C GLN A 58 -22.58 22.30 -10.45
N ILE A 59 -22.50 23.41 -11.18
CA ILE A 59 -21.27 23.87 -11.84
C ILE A 59 -20.14 24.15 -10.82
N LEU A 60 -20.48 24.78 -9.70
CA LEU A 60 -19.49 25.14 -8.67
C LEU A 60 -18.85 23.88 -8.05
N ALA A 61 -19.64 22.82 -7.81
CA ALA A 61 -19.13 21.55 -7.29
C ALA A 61 -18.16 20.87 -8.26
N PHE A 62 -18.44 20.94 -9.57
CA PHE A 62 -17.55 20.42 -10.60
C PHE A 62 -16.21 21.18 -10.65
N LEU A 63 -16.24 22.52 -10.62
CA LEU A 63 -15.02 23.35 -10.64
C LEU A 63 -14.15 23.10 -9.40
N VAL A 64 -14.77 22.96 -8.22
CA VAL A 64 -14.06 22.62 -6.99
C VAL A 64 -13.42 21.23 -7.11
N ALA A 65 -14.17 20.24 -7.60
CA ALA A 65 -13.65 18.88 -7.76
C ALA A 65 -12.47 18.80 -8.74
N LEU A 66 -12.47 19.62 -9.80
CA LEU A 66 -11.38 19.68 -10.78
C LEU A 66 -10.03 20.08 -10.14
N ILE A 67 -10.06 20.83 -9.04
CA ILE A 67 -8.87 21.26 -8.31
C ILE A 67 -8.59 20.32 -7.14
N VAL A 68 -9.63 19.99 -6.36
CA VAL A 68 -9.49 19.19 -5.13
C VAL A 68 -9.11 17.74 -5.44
N VAL A 69 -9.65 17.13 -6.50
CA VAL A 69 -9.37 15.73 -6.81
C VAL A 69 -7.90 15.50 -7.21
N PRO A 70 -7.29 16.28 -8.13
CA PRO A 70 -5.87 16.12 -8.45
C PRO A 70 -4.95 16.38 -7.26
N ILE A 71 -5.24 17.43 -6.47
CA ILE A 71 -4.47 17.74 -5.27
C ILE A 71 -4.59 16.59 -4.26
N GLY A 72 -5.82 16.12 -4.01
CA GLY A 72 -6.10 14.99 -3.12
C GLY A 72 -5.40 13.71 -3.57
N LEU A 73 -5.33 13.44 -4.88
CA LEU A 73 -4.60 12.31 -5.44
C LEU A 73 -3.11 12.42 -5.14
N VAL A 74 -2.47 13.55 -5.44
CA VAL A 74 -1.03 13.76 -5.22
C VAL A 74 -0.69 13.67 -3.73
N VAL A 75 -1.46 14.36 -2.89
CA VAL A 75 -1.28 14.32 -1.43
C VAL A 75 -1.49 12.89 -0.91
N GLY A 76 -2.53 12.20 -1.38
CA GLY A 76 -2.80 10.81 -1.01
C GLY A 76 -1.66 9.86 -1.37
N VAL A 77 -1.09 9.99 -2.57
CA VAL A 77 0.07 9.19 -3.01
C VAL A 77 1.29 9.46 -2.14
N ILE A 78 1.59 10.73 -1.84
CA ILE A 78 2.72 11.12 -0.99
C ILE A 78 2.54 10.57 0.42
N MET A 79 1.36 10.76 1.02
CA MET A 79 1.07 10.30 2.38
C MET A 79 1.16 8.78 2.48
N MET A 80 0.60 8.06 1.52
CA MET A 80 0.70 6.61 1.48
C MET A 80 2.14 6.13 1.29
N ARG A 81 2.94 6.82 0.47
CA ARG A 81 4.36 6.51 0.31
C ARG A 81 5.10 6.64 1.64
N LEU A 82 4.92 7.76 2.33
CA LEU A 82 5.53 7.99 3.64
C LEU A 82 5.08 6.92 4.66
N TYR A 83 3.80 6.60 4.68
CA TYR A 83 3.25 5.58 5.59
C TYR A 83 3.87 4.20 5.36
N PHE A 84 3.91 3.72 4.12
CA PHE A 84 4.52 2.42 3.82
C PHE A 84 6.04 2.41 4.04
N GLU A 85 6.71 3.53 3.76
CA GLU A 85 8.13 3.67 4.04
C GLU A 85 8.42 3.51 5.53
N MET A 86 7.61 4.14 6.40
CA MET A 86 7.71 3.94 7.85
C MET A 86 7.52 2.48 8.25
N ILE A 87 6.50 1.80 7.71
CA ILE A 87 6.26 0.37 8.00
C ILE A 87 7.47 -0.48 7.61
N ILE A 88 8.00 -0.32 6.40
CA ILE A 88 9.18 -1.05 5.93
C ILE A 88 10.38 -0.77 6.84
N LEU A 89 10.57 0.48 7.26
CA LEU A 89 11.68 0.90 8.12
C LEU A 89 11.63 0.21 9.49
N TYR A 90 10.44 0.04 10.07
CA TYR A 90 10.26 -0.73 11.31
C TYR A 90 10.69 -2.19 11.14
N PHE A 91 10.22 -2.87 10.10
CA PHE A 91 10.60 -4.27 9.84
C PHE A 91 12.09 -4.42 9.56
N ARG A 92 12.67 -3.53 8.74
CA ARG A 92 14.10 -3.52 8.46
C ARG A 92 14.93 -3.31 9.74
N THR A 93 14.48 -2.46 10.66
CA THR A 93 15.16 -2.26 11.94
C THR A 93 15.19 -3.55 12.75
N PHE A 94 14.07 -4.27 12.79
CA PHE A 94 13.98 -5.56 13.48
C PHE A 94 14.94 -6.61 12.89
N GLU A 95 15.02 -6.72 11.56
CA GLU A 95 15.96 -7.62 10.89
C GLU A 95 17.42 -7.30 11.24
N VAL A 96 17.79 -6.01 11.26
CA VAL A 96 19.15 -5.57 11.63
C VAL A 96 19.45 -5.90 13.09
N LEU A 97 18.51 -5.71 14.01
CA LEU A 97 18.69 -6.04 15.42
C LEU A 97 18.90 -7.55 15.64
N GLN A 98 18.18 -8.41 14.89
CA GLN A 98 18.41 -9.86 14.94
C GLN A 98 19.81 -10.24 14.46
N GLN A 99 20.29 -9.63 13.37
CA GLN A 99 21.65 -9.87 12.86
C GLN A 99 22.74 -9.49 13.87
N ILE A 100 22.56 -8.38 14.60
CA ILE A 100 23.50 -7.95 15.65
C ILE A 100 23.54 -8.95 16.81
N ARG A 101 22.38 -9.45 17.24
CA ARG A 101 22.27 -10.48 18.29
C ARG A 101 23.03 -11.74 17.89
N ASP A 102 22.81 -12.21 16.67
CA ASP A 102 23.37 -13.48 16.21
C ASP A 102 24.90 -13.40 15.98
N ASN A 103 25.44 -12.21 15.65
CA ASN A 103 26.88 -11.97 15.56
C ASN A 103 27.57 -11.81 16.93
N THR A 104 26.86 -11.31 17.95
CA THR A 104 27.40 -11.17 19.32
C THR A 104 27.38 -12.50 20.09
N SER A 105 26.57 -13.47 19.67
CA SER A 105 26.48 -14.81 20.26
C SER A 105 27.58 -15.79 19.80
N LYS A 106 28.53 -15.35 18.98
CA LYS A 106 29.71 -16.12 18.55
C LYS A 106 30.96 -15.63 19.27
#